data_AF-A0A419DIZ5-F1
#
_entry.id   AF-A0A419DIZ5-F1
#
_cell.length_a   1.000
_cell.length_b   1.000
_cell.length_c   1.000
_cell.angle_alpha   90.00
_cell.angle_beta   90.00
_cell.angle_gamma   90.00
#
_symmetry.space_group_name_H-M   'P 1'
#
loop_
_entity.id
_entity.type
_entity.pdbx_description
1 polymer ?
#
loop_
_entity_poly.entity_id
_entity_poly.type
_entity_poly.pdbx_seq_one_letter_code
_entity_poly.pdbx_strand_id
1 'polypeptide(L)'
;MRAIHKTKPAAKREKGVIAIQTIFPSIIAVAEEHGIDARPLPRKQGEYTSPCPFCGDRGRQRHLRLNSEKAVFYCYRCGRSGGVVTFKSLLSDKSENEVLADCKRNKKNGGVETQPGDPSQRYRKHPAMRLTGFQLRRVGLQPKSQWPAWWLEDHAFAAWWLNEVWSRWRRHLEYHQYHAALTILSNEIDGDPQKAVKQVKTLSSELNVDLLTPVLKARKAAMQPRWFVEAKETVEKFKIGI
;
A
#
# COMPACT_ATOMS: atom_id res chain seq x y z
N MET A 1 -57.66 1.49 -4.48
CA MET A 1 -56.38 0.80 -4.75
C MET A 1 -55.28 1.85 -4.90
N ARG A 2 -54.15 1.64 -4.20
CA ARG A 2 -53.03 2.58 -4.04
C ARG A 2 -52.16 2.65 -5.31
N ALA A 3 -51.61 3.84 -5.61
CA ALA A 3 -50.32 3.95 -6.28
C ALA A 3 -49.62 5.25 -5.84
N ILE A 4 -48.76 5.14 -4.82
CA ILE A 4 -47.83 6.20 -4.40
C ILE A 4 -46.56 6.01 -5.25
N HIS A 5 -46.35 6.87 -6.24
CA HIS A 5 -45.08 6.93 -6.96
C HIS A 5 -43.98 7.46 -6.03
N LYS A 6 -43.18 6.56 -5.47
CA LYS A 6 -41.93 6.91 -4.77
C LYS A 6 -40.85 7.20 -5.82
N THR A 7 -40.51 8.47 -6.02
CA THR A 7 -39.30 8.85 -6.74
C THR A 7 -38.08 8.52 -5.86
N LYS A 8 -37.19 7.66 -6.37
CA LYS A 8 -35.89 7.36 -5.72
C LYS A 8 -34.98 8.60 -5.81
N PRO A 9 -34.27 8.99 -4.73
CA PRO A 9 -33.26 10.05 -4.84
C PRO A 9 -32.04 9.54 -5.61
N ALA A 10 -31.53 10.38 -6.51
CA ALA A 10 -30.32 10.12 -7.28
C ALA A 10 -29.11 9.96 -6.33
N ALA A 11 -28.49 8.79 -6.35
CA ALA A 11 -27.25 8.54 -5.64
C ALA A 11 -26.12 9.41 -6.23
N LYS A 12 -25.55 10.30 -5.42
CA LYS A 12 -24.39 11.10 -5.79
C LYS A 12 -23.21 10.18 -6.05
N ARG A 13 -22.69 10.25 -7.28
CA ARG A 13 -21.44 9.61 -7.71
C ARG A 13 -20.25 10.27 -7.02
N GLU A 14 -19.66 9.62 -6.02
CA GLU A 14 -18.32 9.97 -5.54
C GLU A 14 -17.31 9.47 -6.57
N LYS A 15 -16.62 10.40 -7.24
CA LYS A 15 -15.52 10.08 -8.15
C LYS A 15 -14.30 9.73 -7.30
N GLY A 16 -13.87 8.46 -7.33
CA GLY A 16 -12.69 7.99 -6.62
C GLY A 16 -11.42 8.69 -7.11
N VAL A 17 -10.79 9.47 -6.23
CA VAL A 17 -9.51 10.14 -6.44
C VAL A 17 -8.38 9.14 -6.15
N ILE A 18 -7.46 8.96 -7.11
CA ILE A 18 -6.31 8.07 -6.98
C ILE A 18 -5.25 8.77 -6.11
N ALA A 19 -5.07 8.33 -4.86
CA ALA A 19 -4.11 8.91 -3.93
C ALA A 19 -2.73 8.23 -3.97
N ILE A 20 -1.68 9.05 -3.99
CA ILE A 20 -0.26 8.69 -3.91
C ILE A 20 0.11 8.50 -2.43
N GLN A 21 0.89 7.47 -2.08
CA GLN A 21 1.42 7.27 -0.72
C GLN A 21 2.33 8.45 -0.35
N THR A 22 1.92 9.27 0.62
CA THR A 22 2.73 10.35 1.16
C THR A 22 3.36 9.95 2.49
N ILE A 23 4.63 10.33 2.69
CA ILE A 23 5.38 10.19 3.96
C ILE A 23 4.80 11.11 5.05
N PHE A 24 3.80 11.91 4.70
CA PHE A 24 3.28 13.03 5.48
C PHE A 24 1.86 12.72 5.97
N PRO A 25 1.50 13.17 7.19
CA PRO A 25 0.12 13.10 7.67
C PRO A 25 -0.83 13.87 6.75
N SER A 26 -2.13 13.59 6.84
CA SER A 26 -3.14 14.42 6.19
C SER A 26 -3.01 15.87 6.68
N ILE A 27 -3.21 16.85 5.80
CA ILE A 27 -3.17 18.26 6.20
C ILE A 27 -4.26 18.62 7.22
N ILE A 28 -5.36 17.85 7.25
CA ILE A 28 -6.42 17.99 8.25
C ILE A 28 -5.96 17.47 9.61
N ALA A 29 -5.27 16.32 9.63
CA ALA A 29 -4.69 15.78 10.86
C ALA A 29 -3.66 16.73 11.48
N VAL A 30 -2.86 17.42 10.66
CA VAL A 30 -1.93 18.47 11.14
C VAL A 30 -2.70 19.64 11.74
N ALA A 31 -3.81 20.05 11.13
CA ALA A 31 -4.65 21.12 11.66
C ALA A 31 -5.26 20.74 13.02
N GLU A 32 -5.81 19.53 13.14
CA GLU A 32 -6.39 19.00 14.37
C GLU A 32 -5.34 18.84 15.49
N GLU A 33 -4.14 18.33 15.17
CA GLU A 33 -2.99 18.22 16.09
C GLU A 33 -2.65 19.58 16.74
N HIS A 34 -2.88 20.67 16.01
CA HIS A 34 -2.57 22.04 16.46
C HIS A 34 -3.83 22.83 16.86
N GLY A 35 -4.95 22.15 17.13
CA GLY A 35 -6.19 22.75 17.65
C GLY A 35 -6.94 23.66 16.66
N ILE A 36 -6.72 23.49 15.35
CA ILE A 36 -7.36 24.30 14.31
C ILE A 36 -8.68 23.63 13.88
N ASP A 37 -9.81 24.32 14.11
CA ASP A 37 -11.17 23.88 13.70
C ASP A 37 -11.33 23.91 12.16
N ALA A 38 -10.97 22.79 11.51
CA ALA A 38 -11.13 22.57 10.07
C ALA A 38 -12.52 21.99 9.75
N ARG A 39 -13.35 22.77 9.05
CA ARG A 39 -14.71 22.37 8.68
C ARG A 39 -14.82 22.06 7.19
N PRO A 40 -15.46 20.95 6.79
CA PRO A 40 -15.64 20.61 5.39
C PRO A 40 -16.55 21.64 4.70
N LEU A 41 -16.28 21.91 3.42
CA LEU A 41 -17.14 22.77 2.62
C LEU A 41 -18.29 21.98 2.00
N PRO A 42 -19.55 22.40 2.19
CA PRO A 42 -20.68 21.76 1.55
C PRO A 42 -20.54 21.95 0.03
N ARG A 43 -20.39 20.83 -0.71
CA ARG A 43 -20.26 20.71 -2.18
C ARG A 43 -18.83 20.68 -2.75
N LYS A 44 -17.78 20.77 -1.94
CA LYS A 44 -16.40 20.61 -2.43
C LYS A 44 -15.70 19.49 -1.66
N GLN A 45 -15.69 18.31 -2.27
CA GLN A 45 -15.03 17.13 -1.70
C GLN A 45 -13.55 17.44 -1.44
N GLY A 46 -13.07 17.06 -0.26
CA GLY A 46 -11.69 17.29 0.15
C GLY A 46 -11.30 18.74 0.47
N GLU A 47 -12.18 19.74 0.29
CA GLU A 47 -11.89 21.11 0.70
C GLU A 47 -12.49 21.45 2.07
N TYR A 48 -11.67 22.05 2.92
CA TYR A 48 -12.01 22.47 4.27
C TYR A 48 -11.70 23.96 4.44
N THR A 49 -12.35 24.57 5.41
CA THR A 49 -12.12 25.95 5.82
C THR A 49 -11.89 26.04 7.32
N SER A 50 -10.96 26.87 7.74
CA SER A 50 -10.59 27.07 9.15
C SER A 50 -10.21 28.52 9.42
N PRO A 51 -10.21 28.93 10.69
CA PRO A 51 -9.52 30.14 11.10
C PRO A 51 -8.02 30.01 10.80
N CYS A 52 -7.40 31.07 10.28
CA CYS A 52 -5.96 31.05 10.04
C CYS A 52 -5.20 31.38 11.32
N PRO A 53 -4.29 30.52 11.81
CA PRO A 53 -3.47 30.79 13.00
C PRO A 53 -2.44 31.90 12.77
N PHE A 54 -2.24 32.31 11.51
CA PHE A 54 -1.19 33.22 11.08
C PHE A 54 -1.63 34.68 10.94
N CYS A 55 -2.93 34.95 10.86
CA CYS A 55 -3.46 36.28 10.51
C CYS A 55 -3.71 37.19 11.71
N GLY A 56 -3.48 36.73 12.94
CA GLY A 56 -3.78 37.49 14.16
C GLY A 56 -5.27 37.75 14.40
N ASP A 57 -6.14 37.09 13.62
CA ASP A 57 -7.58 37.20 13.79
C ASP A 57 -8.04 36.42 15.01
N ARG A 58 -8.99 36.98 15.77
CA ARG A 58 -9.60 36.34 16.96
C ARG A 58 -10.48 35.12 16.61
N GLY A 59 -10.11 34.32 15.62
CA GLY A 59 -10.75 33.04 15.28
C GLY A 59 -12.11 33.13 14.57
N ARG A 60 -12.67 34.32 14.33
CA ARG A 60 -14.05 34.48 13.84
C ARG A 60 -14.21 34.31 12.32
N GLN A 61 -13.21 34.66 11.53
CA GLN A 61 -13.28 34.54 10.07
C GLN A 61 -12.50 33.32 9.58
N ARG A 62 -13.16 32.45 8.80
CA ARG A 62 -12.55 31.25 8.21
C ARG A 62 -12.06 31.52 6.79
N HIS A 63 -10.79 31.83 6.67
CA HIS A 63 -10.15 32.27 5.43
C HIS A 63 -8.92 31.41 5.08
N LEU A 64 -8.57 30.43 5.92
CA LEU A 64 -7.63 29.36 5.61
C LEU A 64 -8.38 28.22 4.91
N ARG A 65 -8.00 27.89 3.68
CA ARG A 65 -8.44 26.68 3.00
C ARG A 65 -7.43 25.58 3.16
N LEU A 66 -7.93 24.37 3.40
CA LEU A 66 -7.15 23.15 3.41
C LEU A 66 -7.74 22.21 2.35
N ASN A 67 -6.89 21.60 1.54
CA ASN A 67 -7.32 20.57 0.59
C ASN A 67 -6.68 19.23 0.97
N SER A 68 -7.50 18.28 1.44
CA SER A 68 -7.02 16.98 1.91
C SER A 68 -6.55 16.07 0.78
N GLU A 69 -7.09 16.21 -0.43
CA GLU A 69 -6.70 15.41 -1.59
C GLU A 69 -5.37 15.87 -2.20
N LYS A 70 -5.19 17.20 -2.29
CA LYS A 70 -3.97 17.83 -2.81
C LYS A 70 -2.90 18.03 -1.75
N ALA A 71 -3.25 17.84 -0.47
CA ALA A 71 -2.36 18.02 0.68
C ALA A 71 -1.72 19.42 0.75
N VAL A 72 -2.50 20.46 0.44
CA VAL A 72 -2.07 21.87 0.40
C VAL A 72 -2.98 22.78 1.21
N PHE A 73 -2.44 23.91 1.67
CA PHE A 73 -3.21 24.99 2.27
C PHE A 73 -3.01 26.31 1.52
N TYR A 74 -4.01 27.18 1.63
CA TYR A 74 -3.92 28.55 1.17
C TYR A 74 -4.78 29.47 2.04
N CYS A 75 -4.21 30.58 2.49
CA CYS A 75 -4.90 31.61 3.25
C CYS A 75 -5.26 32.79 2.36
N TYR A 76 -6.56 33.07 2.18
CA TYR A 76 -7.03 34.20 1.36
C TYR A 76 -6.78 35.58 1.97
N ARG A 77 -6.32 35.66 3.22
CA ARG A 77 -6.06 36.94 3.89
C ARG A 77 -4.58 37.29 3.93
N CYS A 78 -3.75 36.45 4.55
CA CYS A 78 -2.30 36.71 4.64
C CYS A 78 -1.50 36.13 3.47
N GLY A 79 -2.14 35.41 2.54
CA GLY A 79 -1.47 34.86 1.35
C GLY A 79 -0.56 33.65 1.61
N ARG A 80 -0.35 33.24 2.87
CA ARG A 80 0.46 32.06 3.18
C ARG A 80 -0.13 30.81 2.52
N SER A 81 0.75 29.99 1.96
CA SER A 81 0.39 28.78 1.22
C SER A 81 1.51 27.76 1.26
N GLY A 82 1.21 26.51 0.95
CA GLY A 82 2.20 25.44 0.91
C GLY A 82 1.59 24.06 1.05
N GLY A 83 2.47 23.05 1.13
CA GLY A 83 2.10 21.67 1.41
C GLY A 83 2.09 21.35 2.91
N VAL A 84 1.89 20.07 3.25
CA VAL A 84 1.88 19.58 4.65
C VAL A 84 3.15 19.93 5.43
N VAL A 85 4.33 19.83 4.78
CA VAL A 85 5.62 20.12 5.43
C VAL A 85 5.71 21.57 5.83
N THR A 86 5.46 22.47 4.88
CA THR A 86 5.42 23.92 5.10
C THR A 86 4.39 24.27 6.16
N PHE A 87 3.20 23.67 6.11
CA PHE A 87 2.16 23.91 7.10
C PHE A 87 2.59 23.52 8.51
N LYS A 88 3.16 22.31 8.67
CA LYS A 88 3.64 21.83 9.97
C LYS A 88 4.85 22.62 10.46
N SER A 89 5.75 23.02 9.58
CA SER A 89 6.89 23.90 9.91
C SER A 89 6.42 25.24 10.46
N LEU A 90 5.46 25.89 9.78
CA LEU A 90 4.87 27.16 10.22
C LEU A 90 4.11 27.07 11.55
N LEU A 91 3.70 25.88 11.97
CA LEU A 91 2.94 25.65 13.20
C LEU A 91 3.80 25.16 14.37
N SER A 92 5.01 24.65 14.13
CA SER A 92 5.81 23.94 15.14
C SER A 92 7.20 24.55 15.40
N ASP A 93 7.48 25.76 14.92
CA ASP A 93 8.78 26.45 15.00
C ASP A 93 9.99 25.61 14.53
N LYS A 94 9.74 24.52 13.82
CA LYS A 94 10.75 23.64 13.23
C LYS A 94 11.01 24.04 11.79
N SER A 95 12.25 23.84 11.34
CA SER A 95 12.56 23.95 9.92
C SER A 95 11.85 22.86 9.11
N GLU A 96 11.58 23.11 7.83
CA GLU A 96 10.96 22.10 6.95
C GLU A 96 11.77 20.80 6.90
N ASN A 97 13.10 20.89 6.94
CA ASN A 97 14.00 19.74 6.94
C ASN A 97 13.83 18.86 8.19
N GLU A 98 13.65 19.45 9.36
CA GLU A 98 13.39 18.72 10.62
C GLU A 98 12.01 18.06 10.58
N VAL A 99 10.99 18.77 10.09
CA VAL A 99 9.64 18.21 9.89
C VAL A 99 9.66 17.01 8.93
N LEU A 100 10.41 17.11 7.84
CA LEU A 100 10.64 16.01 6.89
C LEU A 100 11.32 14.81 7.55
N ALA A 101 12.34 15.05 8.38
CA ALA A 101 13.04 13.99 9.12
C ALA A 101 12.12 13.31 10.15
N ASP A 102 11.31 14.07 10.88
CA ASP A 102 10.31 13.57 11.83
C ASP A 102 9.28 12.68 11.15
N CYS A 103 8.73 13.13 10.01
CA CYS A 103 7.78 12.36 9.23
C CYS A 103 8.38 11.03 8.73
N LYS A 104 9.66 11.03 8.33
CA LYS A 104 10.39 9.81 7.93
C LYS A 104 10.67 8.87 9.10
N ARG A 105 10.98 9.40 10.29
CA ARG A 105 11.25 8.61 11.51
C ARG A 105 9.99 7.89 12.00
N ASN A 106 8.85 8.58 12.04
CA ASN A 106 7.58 8.00 12.49
C ASN A 106 7.07 6.86 11.58
N LYS A 107 7.49 6.81 10.30
CA LYS A 107 7.20 5.69 9.40
C LYS A 107 7.97 4.40 9.74
N LYS A 108 9.16 4.50 10.34
CA LYS A 108 10.03 3.35 10.66
C LYS A 108 9.65 2.64 11.97
N ASN A 109 8.98 3.33 12.89
CA ASN A 109 8.68 2.82 14.24
C ASN A 109 7.26 2.25 14.42
N GLY A 110 6.59 1.82 13.34
CA GLY A 110 5.23 1.26 13.42
C GLY A 110 4.16 2.34 13.52
N GLY A 111 4.01 3.12 12.44
CA GLY A 111 3.16 4.32 12.39
C GLY A 111 1.77 4.16 13.00
N VAL A 112 1.47 5.09 13.92
CA VAL A 112 0.17 5.63 14.34
C VAL A 112 -1.01 4.67 14.23
N GLU A 113 -1.44 4.18 15.39
CA GLU A 113 -2.78 3.67 15.64
C GLU A 113 -3.80 4.67 15.10
N THR A 114 -4.48 4.29 14.03
CA THR A 114 -5.41 5.14 13.30
C THR A 114 -6.79 4.87 13.88
N GLN A 115 -7.52 5.94 14.23
CA GLN A 115 -8.86 5.82 14.81
C GLN A 115 -9.79 5.01 13.89
N PRO A 116 -10.72 4.19 14.43
CA PRO A 116 -11.67 3.44 13.63
C PRO A 116 -12.54 4.42 12.81
N GLY A 117 -12.28 4.50 11.50
CA GLY A 117 -13.00 5.39 10.60
C GLY A 117 -12.13 6.36 9.79
N ASP A 118 -10.81 6.43 10.02
CA ASP A 118 -9.92 7.24 9.17
C ASP A 118 -9.82 6.64 7.74
N PRO A 119 -10.26 7.36 6.69
CA PRO A 119 -10.18 6.89 5.30
C PRO A 119 -8.74 6.59 4.84
N SER A 120 -7.72 7.13 5.52
CA SER A 120 -6.31 6.94 5.21
C SER A 120 -5.81 5.50 5.44
N GLN A 121 -6.50 4.72 6.29
CA GLN A 121 -6.19 3.30 6.55
C GLN A 121 -6.54 2.36 5.38
N ARG A 122 -7.38 2.78 4.43
CA ARG A 122 -7.97 1.90 3.41
C ARG A 122 -7.11 1.65 2.16
N TYR A 123 -5.94 2.26 2.01
CA TYR A 123 -5.27 2.31 0.70
C TYR A 123 -3.80 1.87 0.71
N ARG A 124 -3.55 0.61 1.10
CA ARG A 124 -2.36 -0.11 0.61
C ARG A 124 -2.64 -0.50 -0.84
N LYS A 125 -1.82 -0.03 -1.80
CA LYS A 125 -1.85 -0.57 -3.17
C LYS A 125 -1.74 -2.09 -3.07
N HIS A 126 -2.76 -2.79 -3.54
CA HIS A 126 -2.83 -4.24 -3.46
C HIS A 126 -1.52 -4.86 -4.00
N PRO A 127 -0.94 -5.90 -3.37
CA PRO A 127 0.33 -6.47 -3.81
C PRO A 127 0.39 -6.85 -5.30
N ALA A 128 -0.72 -7.36 -5.86
CA ALA A 128 -0.83 -7.62 -7.31
C ALA A 128 -0.56 -6.38 -8.19
N MET A 129 -0.85 -5.17 -7.72
CA MET A 129 -0.55 -3.94 -8.45
C MET A 129 0.95 -3.65 -8.54
N ARG A 130 1.80 -4.37 -7.80
CA ARG A 130 3.27 -4.24 -7.87
C ARG A 130 3.91 -5.23 -8.84
N LEU A 131 3.15 -6.20 -9.36
CA LEU A 131 3.66 -7.18 -10.31
C LEU A 131 4.06 -6.53 -11.63
N THR A 132 5.19 -6.94 -12.19
CA THR A 132 5.62 -6.50 -13.53
C THR A 132 4.78 -7.20 -14.61
N GLY A 133 4.76 -6.65 -15.83
CA GLY A 133 4.10 -7.30 -16.96
C GLY A 133 4.68 -8.70 -17.26
N PHE A 134 5.97 -8.89 -17.00
CA PHE A 134 6.62 -10.20 -17.10
C PHE A 134 6.07 -11.19 -16.07
N GLN A 135 5.95 -10.78 -14.81
CA GLN A 135 5.40 -11.62 -13.72
C GLN A 135 3.93 -11.98 -13.97
N LEU A 136 3.12 -11.06 -14.50
CA LEU A 136 1.74 -11.34 -14.89
C LEU A 136 1.66 -12.40 -15.99
N ARG A 137 2.53 -12.31 -17.00
CA ARG A 137 2.57 -13.31 -18.09
C ARG A 137 2.93 -14.71 -17.60
N ARG A 138 3.78 -14.84 -16.58
CA ARG A 138 4.14 -16.14 -15.97
C ARG A 138 2.95 -16.86 -15.33
N VAL A 139 1.92 -16.12 -14.92
CA VAL A 139 0.68 -16.68 -14.37
C VAL A 139 -0.49 -16.65 -15.37
N GLY A 140 -0.19 -16.51 -16.66
CA GLY A 140 -1.18 -16.53 -17.73
C GLY A 140 -2.06 -15.27 -17.81
N LEU A 141 -1.59 -14.15 -17.28
CA LEU A 141 -2.33 -12.88 -17.27
C LEU A 141 -1.71 -11.85 -18.22
N GLN A 142 -2.57 -11.04 -18.82
CA GLN A 142 -2.16 -9.92 -19.65
C GLN A 142 -1.54 -8.78 -18.80
N PRO A 143 -0.63 -7.98 -19.38
CA PRO A 143 -0.09 -6.81 -18.68
C PRO A 143 -1.21 -5.82 -18.35
N LYS A 144 -1.00 -5.03 -17.28
CA LYS A 144 -2.01 -4.09 -16.77
C LYS A 144 -2.51 -3.08 -17.79
N SER A 145 -1.68 -2.73 -18.78
CA SER A 145 -2.06 -1.83 -19.88
C SER A 145 -3.17 -2.38 -20.77
N GLN A 146 -3.43 -3.68 -20.71
CA GLN A 146 -4.47 -4.37 -21.48
C GLN A 146 -5.65 -4.82 -20.59
N TRP A 147 -5.65 -4.43 -19.31
CA TRP A 147 -6.78 -4.76 -18.44
C TRP A 147 -8.01 -3.97 -18.89
N PRO A 148 -9.21 -4.60 -18.90
CA PRO A 148 -10.42 -3.92 -19.36
C PRO A 148 -10.79 -2.70 -18.51
N ALA A 149 -11.44 -1.71 -19.14
CA ALA A 149 -11.85 -0.47 -18.49
C ALA A 149 -12.83 -0.65 -17.33
N TRP A 150 -13.59 -1.76 -17.29
CA TRP A 150 -14.51 -2.07 -16.18
C TRP A 150 -13.81 -2.10 -14.81
N TRP A 151 -12.49 -2.28 -14.80
CA TRP A 151 -11.62 -2.17 -13.63
C TRP A 151 -11.74 -0.81 -12.90
N LEU A 152 -12.10 0.25 -13.63
CA LEU A 152 -12.29 1.61 -13.09
C LEU A 152 -13.72 1.87 -12.62
N GLU A 153 -14.68 1.04 -13.02
CA GLU A 153 -16.11 1.27 -12.80
C GLU A 153 -16.66 0.43 -11.64
N ASP A 154 -16.16 -0.80 -11.47
CA ASP A 154 -16.56 -1.69 -10.37
C ASP A 154 -15.40 -1.95 -9.41
N HIS A 155 -15.37 -1.17 -8.32
CA HIS A 155 -14.34 -1.28 -7.29
C HIS A 155 -14.38 -2.60 -6.51
N ALA A 156 -15.55 -3.22 -6.35
CA ALA A 156 -15.67 -4.48 -5.61
C ALA A 156 -15.12 -5.64 -6.44
N PHE A 157 -15.52 -5.70 -7.72
CA PHE A 157 -15.00 -6.67 -8.67
C PHE A 157 -13.49 -6.48 -8.91
N ALA A 158 -13.03 -5.23 -8.99
CA ALA A 158 -11.61 -4.91 -9.05
C ALA A 158 -10.85 -5.49 -7.83
N ALA A 159 -11.31 -5.21 -6.62
CA ALA A 159 -10.67 -5.73 -5.41
C ALA A 159 -10.62 -7.27 -5.37
N TRP A 160 -11.71 -7.93 -5.74
CA TRP A 160 -11.76 -9.39 -5.88
C TRP A 160 -10.74 -9.90 -6.92
N TRP A 161 -10.72 -9.29 -8.11
CA TRP A 161 -9.81 -9.68 -9.18
C TRP A 161 -8.35 -9.51 -8.77
N LEU A 162 -7.98 -8.44 -8.07
CA LEU A 162 -6.62 -8.29 -7.55
C LEU A 162 -6.23 -9.36 -6.55
N ASN A 163 -7.15 -9.77 -5.67
CA ASN A 163 -6.93 -10.89 -4.75
C ASN A 163 -6.70 -12.19 -5.52
N GLU A 164 -7.43 -12.41 -6.61
CA GLU A 164 -7.27 -13.57 -7.49
C GLU A 164 -5.91 -13.53 -8.20
N VAL A 165 -5.55 -12.41 -8.82
CA VAL A 165 -4.23 -12.20 -9.46
C VAL A 165 -3.11 -12.46 -8.46
N TRP A 166 -3.22 -11.93 -7.24
CA TRP A 166 -2.22 -12.13 -6.21
C TRP A 166 -2.15 -13.57 -5.73
N SER A 167 -3.29 -14.25 -5.60
CA SER A 167 -3.32 -15.64 -5.17
C SER A 167 -2.76 -16.58 -6.25
N ARG A 168 -2.95 -16.29 -7.53
CA ARG A 168 -2.25 -16.99 -8.63
C ARG A 168 -0.75 -16.78 -8.57
N TRP A 169 -0.31 -15.53 -8.38
CA TRP A 169 1.10 -15.22 -8.22
C TRP A 169 1.74 -15.89 -7.01
N ARG A 170 1.05 -15.91 -5.85
CA ARG A 170 1.54 -16.62 -4.65
C ARG A 170 1.69 -18.11 -4.88
N ARG A 171 0.72 -18.78 -5.51
CA ARG A 171 0.82 -20.20 -5.86
C ARG A 171 2.01 -20.48 -6.78
N HIS A 172 2.22 -19.62 -7.77
CA HIS A 172 3.38 -19.71 -8.67
C HIS A 172 4.70 -19.53 -7.92
N LEU A 173 4.78 -18.59 -6.98
CA LEU A 173 5.96 -18.42 -6.13
C LEU A 173 6.19 -19.61 -5.21
N GLU A 174 5.16 -20.12 -4.54
CA GLU A 174 5.26 -21.29 -3.66
C GLU A 174 5.76 -22.52 -4.41
N TYR A 175 5.27 -22.74 -5.64
CA TYR A 175 5.77 -23.79 -6.53
C TYR A 175 7.27 -23.66 -6.79
N HIS A 176 7.75 -22.46 -7.14
CA HIS A 176 9.18 -22.25 -7.38
C HIS A 176 10.02 -22.28 -6.10
N GLN A 177 9.47 -21.87 -4.95
CA GLN A 177 10.11 -22.00 -3.65
C GLN A 177 10.26 -23.45 -3.23
N TYR A 178 9.23 -24.28 -3.45
CA TYR A 178 9.28 -25.73 -3.27
C TYR A 178 10.40 -26.34 -4.11
N HIS A 179 10.46 -26.05 -5.41
CA HIS A 179 11.52 -26.58 -6.29
C HIS A 179 12.90 -26.09 -5.89
N ALA A 180 13.06 -24.81 -5.52
CA ALA A 180 14.33 -24.30 -5.03
C ALA A 180 14.76 -24.98 -3.72
N ALA A 181 13.82 -25.28 -2.82
CA ALA A 181 14.11 -26.05 -1.61
C ALA A 181 14.54 -27.48 -1.91
N LEU A 182 13.83 -28.18 -2.81
CA LEU A 182 14.23 -29.50 -3.27
C LEU A 182 15.65 -29.48 -3.82
N THR A 183 15.97 -28.53 -4.70
CA THR A 183 17.31 -28.41 -5.28
C THR A 183 18.38 -28.25 -4.20
N ILE A 184 18.16 -27.38 -3.21
CA ILE A 184 19.12 -27.20 -2.11
C ILE A 184 19.24 -28.46 -1.26
N LEU A 185 18.12 -29.04 -0.83
CA LEU A 185 18.11 -30.20 0.06
C LEU A 185 18.68 -31.46 -0.61
N SER A 186 18.41 -31.69 -1.89
CA SER A 186 18.96 -32.84 -2.64
C SER A 186 20.47 -32.71 -2.86
N ASN A 187 20.94 -31.56 -3.34
CA ASN A 187 22.38 -31.39 -3.60
C ASN A 187 23.22 -31.35 -2.30
N GLU A 188 22.61 -31.05 -1.15
CA GLU A 188 23.28 -31.22 0.15
C GLU A 188 23.58 -32.69 0.46
N ILE A 189 22.74 -33.62 -0.01
CA ILE A 189 22.99 -35.07 0.11
C ILE A 189 24.11 -35.49 -0.83
N ASP A 190 24.08 -34.97 -2.05
CA ASP A 190 25.08 -35.25 -3.09
C ASP A 190 26.45 -34.59 -2.79
N GLY A 191 26.54 -33.75 -1.76
CA GLY A 191 27.78 -33.11 -1.32
C GLY A 191 28.19 -31.85 -2.12
N ASP A 192 27.30 -31.28 -2.94
CA ASP A 192 27.58 -30.07 -3.75
C ASP A 192 26.58 -28.92 -3.51
N PRO A 193 26.65 -28.27 -2.33
CA PRO A 193 25.76 -27.15 -2.01
C PRO A 193 25.99 -25.92 -2.91
N GLN A 194 27.18 -25.76 -3.50
CA GLN A 194 27.50 -24.60 -4.35
C GLN A 194 26.76 -24.67 -5.68
N LYS A 195 26.69 -25.86 -6.29
CA LYS A 195 25.89 -26.10 -7.50
C LYS A 195 24.41 -25.80 -7.26
N ALA A 196 23.88 -26.20 -6.11
CA ALA A 196 22.50 -25.92 -5.72
C ALA A 196 22.20 -24.42 -5.67
N VAL A 197 23.07 -23.64 -5.01
CA VAL A 197 22.93 -22.19 -4.92
C VAL A 197 23.01 -21.54 -6.30
N LYS A 198 23.90 -22.02 -7.18
CA LYS A 198 24.00 -21.53 -8.56
C LYS A 198 22.71 -21.77 -9.34
N GLN A 199 22.14 -22.98 -9.27
CA GLN A 199 20.88 -23.33 -9.93
C GLN A 199 19.71 -22.45 -9.45
N VAL A 200 19.58 -22.25 -8.13
CA VAL A 200 18.53 -21.40 -7.56
C VAL A 200 18.71 -19.92 -7.95
N LYS A 201 19.94 -19.42 -8.07
CA LYS A 201 20.22 -18.04 -8.53
C LYS A 201 19.88 -17.84 -10.01
N THR A 202 20.14 -18.85 -10.86
CA THR A 202 19.72 -18.83 -12.26
C THR A 202 18.21 -18.73 -12.35
N LEU A 203 17.49 -19.60 -11.64
CA LEU A 203 16.02 -19.59 -11.60
C LEU A 203 15.45 -18.28 -11.05
N SER A 204 16.09 -17.72 -10.01
CA SER A 204 15.73 -16.41 -9.44
C SER A 204 15.82 -15.28 -10.47
N SER A 205 16.88 -15.31 -11.29
CA SER A 205 17.10 -14.34 -12.36
C SER A 205 16.04 -14.47 -13.47
N GLU A 206 15.73 -15.70 -13.88
CA GLU A 206 14.72 -15.99 -14.92
C GLU A 206 13.29 -15.58 -14.53
N LEU A 207 12.99 -15.55 -13.23
CA LEU A 207 11.69 -15.14 -12.69
C LEU A 207 11.67 -13.68 -12.25
N ASN A 208 12.84 -13.02 -12.18
CA ASN A 208 13.04 -11.71 -11.59
C ASN A 208 12.47 -11.65 -10.14
N VAL A 209 12.79 -12.67 -9.35
CA VAL A 209 12.37 -12.84 -7.95
C VAL A 209 13.50 -13.52 -7.18
N ASP A 210 13.79 -13.05 -5.98
CA ASP A 210 14.70 -13.74 -5.07
C ASP A 210 14.03 -14.99 -4.45
N LEU A 211 14.46 -16.17 -4.87
CA LEU A 211 14.03 -17.45 -4.30
C LEU A 211 14.98 -17.97 -3.21
N LEU A 212 16.25 -17.54 -3.22
CA LEU A 212 17.27 -18.09 -2.31
C LEU A 212 17.02 -17.63 -0.88
N THR A 213 16.80 -16.34 -0.65
CA THR A 213 16.59 -15.80 0.71
C THR A 213 15.37 -16.43 1.40
N PRO A 214 14.19 -16.55 0.75
CA PRO A 214 13.05 -17.26 1.35
C PRO A 214 13.35 -18.70 1.74
N VAL A 215 14.07 -19.45 0.91
CA VAL A 215 14.43 -20.85 1.20
C VAL A 215 15.39 -20.96 2.37
N LEU A 216 16.44 -20.14 2.40
CA LEU A 216 17.37 -20.12 3.53
C LEU A 216 16.71 -19.65 4.84
N LYS A 217 15.77 -18.71 4.75
CA LYS A 217 14.97 -18.27 5.90
C LYS A 217 14.03 -19.36 6.39
N ALA A 218 13.32 -20.04 5.48
CA ALA A 218 12.44 -21.16 5.79
C ALA A 218 13.22 -22.28 6.50
N ARG A 219 14.44 -22.58 6.05
CA ARG A 219 15.33 -23.57 6.69
C ARG A 219 15.61 -23.26 8.17
N LYS A 220 15.86 -21.99 8.49
CA LYS A 220 16.21 -21.55 9.85
C LYS A 220 14.99 -21.22 10.72
N ALA A 221 13.78 -21.20 10.13
CA ALA A 221 12.58 -20.81 10.85
C ALA A 221 12.13 -21.92 11.81
N ALA A 222 11.70 -21.52 13.02
CA ALA A 222 11.10 -22.43 13.99
C ALA A 222 9.80 -23.06 13.47
N MET A 223 8.99 -22.27 12.76
CA MET A 223 7.80 -22.73 12.06
C MET A 223 8.03 -22.61 10.56
N GLN A 224 8.16 -23.76 9.89
CA GLN A 224 8.51 -23.84 8.48
C GLN A 224 7.25 -23.72 7.60
N PRO A 225 7.32 -23.02 6.46
CA PRO A 225 6.19 -22.93 5.56
C PRO A 225 5.90 -24.28 4.92
N ARG A 226 4.63 -24.51 4.57
CA ARG A 226 4.14 -25.79 4.04
C ARG A 226 4.98 -26.31 2.87
N TRP A 227 5.28 -25.47 1.88
CA TRP A 227 6.09 -25.85 0.71
C TRP A 227 7.51 -26.32 1.08
N PHE A 228 8.07 -25.86 2.20
CA PHE A 228 9.40 -26.29 2.63
C PHE A 228 9.35 -27.63 3.37
N VAL A 229 8.28 -27.86 4.14
CA VAL A 229 8.01 -29.15 4.79
C VAL A 229 7.77 -30.23 3.74
N GLU A 230 6.92 -29.97 2.74
CA GLU A 230 6.66 -30.90 1.63
C GLU A 230 7.94 -31.23 0.84
N ALA A 231 8.83 -30.25 0.64
CA ALA A 231 10.12 -30.48 -0.01
C ALA A 231 11.02 -31.41 0.83
N LYS A 232 11.07 -31.21 2.15
CA LYS A 232 11.82 -32.10 3.06
C LYS A 232 11.31 -33.53 3.04
N GLU A 233 10.00 -33.71 3.21
CA GLU A 233 9.37 -35.04 3.20
C GLU A 233 9.64 -35.77 1.90
N THR A 234 9.63 -35.04 0.78
CA THR A 234 9.93 -35.60 -0.54
C THR A 234 11.37 -36.10 -0.60
N VAL A 235 12.33 -35.28 -0.16
CA VAL A 235 13.75 -35.65 -0.11
C VAL A 235 13.99 -36.83 0.85
N GLU A 236 13.32 -36.88 1.99
CA GLU A 236 13.40 -38.00 2.94
C GLU A 236 12.86 -39.30 2.33
N LYS A 237 11.74 -39.26 1.60
CA LYS A 237 11.21 -40.44 0.88
C LYS A 237 12.22 -40.97 -0.14
N PHE A 238 12.91 -40.09 -0.87
CA PHE A 238 13.95 -40.49 -1.80
C PHE A 238 15.19 -41.09 -1.12
N LYS A 239 15.50 -40.68 0.13
CA LYS A 239 16.59 -41.30 0.91
C LYS A 239 16.26 -42.72 1.39
N ILE A 240 15.01 -43.00 1.71
CA ILE A 240 14.58 -44.30 2.29
C ILE A 240 14.37 -45.36 1.19
N GLY A 241 14.17 -44.94 -0.06
CA GLY A 241 13.99 -45.82 -1.22
C GLY A 241 15.28 -46.22 -1.96
N ILE A 242 16.45 -45.83 -1.44
CA ILE A 242 17.80 -46.22 -1.91
C ILE A 242 18.42 -47.11 -0.83
#